data_AF-A0AA43PE10-F1
#
_entry.id   AF-A0AA43PE10-F1
#
_cell.length_a   1.000
_cell.length_b   1.000
_cell.length_c   1.000
_cell.angle_alpha   90.00
_cell.angle_beta   90.00
_cell.angle_gamma   90.00
#
_symmetry.space_group_name_H-M   'P 1'
#
loop_
_entity.id
_entity.type
_entity.pdbx_description
1 polymer ?
#
loop_
_entity_poly.entity_id
_entity_poly.type
_entity_poly.pdbx_seq_one_letter_code
_entity_poly.pdbx_strand_id
1 'polypeptide(L)'
;MAKYIVEYLYYFKKSNDSDIKTVFLENLKEFEYGPKLKYSDSKGNLLYFDYNIIKYDTSLHVTFTYDTKKRMTLAEVRAFQNLLREINIKASKSRISSSTLFDSNSLFFYKKLLPLLHKYEWSLRKLIYLLAPTYFSKDWVDSTISAETISQIKEKSRGNLDSDNLLQMMDLYDFEEYLFGENYIKVSGDEEDVIMYKEIEIEKVIAFVVSGEFTISKPYSLWEEIFNQYIDIDLSEIQNDMQLIRKGRNIVGHNKEISSEIYETLTKRLNKYIKKLDLAFNKILDGNVDRNLIKESNDIFNDYLSEYFKSSDHLFNLSKSTI
;
A
#
# COMPACT_ATOMS: atom_id res chain seq x y z
N MET A 1 -31.70 4.37 -0.34
CA MET A 1 -31.21 5.17 -1.50
C MET A 1 -29.79 5.58 -1.17
N ALA A 2 -28.83 5.30 -2.04
CA ALA A 2 -27.43 5.69 -1.84
C ALA A 2 -27.16 6.94 -2.67
N LYS A 3 -26.60 7.96 -2.01
CA LYS A 3 -26.30 9.27 -2.59
C LYS A 3 -24.79 9.44 -2.66
N TYR A 4 -24.27 9.70 -3.85
CA TYR A 4 -22.86 9.95 -4.11
C TYR A 4 -22.69 11.39 -4.53
N ILE A 5 -21.74 12.07 -3.91
CA ILE A 5 -21.53 13.51 -4.02
C ILE A 5 -20.07 13.79 -4.37
N VAL A 6 -19.85 14.71 -5.30
CA VAL A 6 -18.55 15.35 -5.52
C VAL A 6 -18.75 16.86 -5.52
N GLU A 7 -17.92 17.56 -4.76
CA GLU A 7 -17.98 19.01 -4.59
C GLU A 7 -16.70 19.63 -5.12
N TYR A 8 -16.86 20.67 -5.93
CA TYR A 8 -15.77 21.47 -6.46
C TYR A 8 -15.97 22.94 -6.12
N LEU A 9 -14.86 23.61 -5.84
CA LEU A 9 -14.75 25.06 -5.92
C LEU A 9 -14.16 25.43 -7.28
N TYR A 10 -14.94 26.09 -8.13
CA TYR A 10 -14.47 26.62 -9.40
C TYR A 10 -14.15 28.12 -9.29
N TYR A 11 -13.03 28.54 -9.87
CA TYR A 11 -12.55 29.93 -9.81
C TYR A 11 -11.71 30.26 -11.05
N PHE A 12 -11.61 31.53 -11.43
CA PHE A 12 -10.71 31.91 -12.53
C PHE A 12 -9.24 31.86 -12.11
N LYS A 13 -8.37 31.39 -13.01
CA LYS A 13 -6.91 31.36 -12.77
C LYS A 13 -6.27 32.75 -12.58
N LYS A 14 -6.90 33.78 -13.13
CA LYS A 14 -6.49 35.21 -13.06
C LYS A 14 -7.76 36.06 -12.95
N SER A 15 -7.64 37.30 -12.49
CA SER A 15 -8.80 38.21 -12.46
C SER A 15 -9.44 38.27 -13.84
N ASN A 16 -10.76 38.10 -13.88
CA ASN A 16 -11.54 38.08 -15.10
C ASN A 16 -12.87 38.78 -14.80
N ASP A 17 -13.24 39.74 -15.63
CA ASP A 17 -14.48 40.50 -15.50
C ASP A 17 -15.71 39.71 -15.98
N SER A 18 -15.50 38.56 -16.60
CA SER A 18 -16.56 37.65 -17.03
C SER A 18 -17.28 37.03 -15.83
N ASP A 19 -18.60 36.82 -15.92
CA ASP A 19 -19.32 36.07 -14.89
C ASP A 19 -18.99 34.58 -14.98
N ILE A 20 -18.28 34.07 -13.97
CA ILE A 20 -17.84 32.67 -13.90
C ILE A 20 -19.00 31.68 -14.06
N LYS A 21 -20.19 31.99 -13.52
CA LYS A 21 -21.37 31.13 -13.61
C LYS A 21 -21.80 30.94 -15.06
N THR A 22 -21.89 32.04 -15.79
CA THR A 22 -22.25 32.02 -17.21
C THR A 22 -21.25 31.18 -18.02
N VAL A 23 -19.95 31.43 -17.87
CA VAL A 23 -18.91 30.66 -18.58
C VAL A 23 -18.92 29.18 -18.18
N PHE A 24 -19.16 28.86 -16.92
CA PHE A 24 -19.21 27.49 -16.44
C PHE A 24 -20.42 26.72 -17.01
N LEU A 25 -21.60 27.35 -17.03
CA LEU A 25 -22.81 26.74 -17.60
C LEU A 25 -22.65 26.43 -19.10
N GLU A 26 -21.96 27.28 -19.87
CA GLU A 26 -21.61 26.98 -21.26
C GLU A 26 -20.78 25.69 -21.40
N ASN A 27 -19.90 25.40 -20.44
CA ASN A 27 -19.11 24.17 -20.44
C ASN A 27 -19.95 22.92 -20.13
N LEU A 28 -21.11 23.06 -19.48
CA LEU A 28 -22.01 21.94 -19.12
C LEU A 28 -22.96 21.55 -20.26
N LYS A 29 -23.29 22.46 -21.17
CA LYS A 29 -24.36 22.30 -22.18
C LYS A 29 -24.35 20.98 -22.95
N GLU A 30 -23.19 20.44 -23.29
CA GLU A 30 -23.12 19.17 -24.05
C GLU A 30 -23.58 17.95 -23.25
N PHE A 31 -23.44 18.03 -21.93
CA PHE A 31 -23.83 16.98 -21.00
C PHE A 31 -25.29 17.14 -20.57
N GLU A 32 -25.93 18.28 -20.81
CA GLU A 32 -27.27 18.54 -20.31
C GLU A 32 -28.34 17.66 -20.98
N TYR A 33 -29.27 17.21 -20.15
CA TYR A 33 -30.49 16.51 -20.51
C TYR A 33 -31.61 16.96 -19.56
N GLY A 34 -32.31 18.03 -19.95
CA GLY A 34 -33.24 18.71 -19.05
C GLY A 34 -32.50 19.29 -17.84
N PRO A 35 -32.98 19.06 -16.60
CA PRO A 35 -32.32 19.56 -15.39
C PRO A 35 -31.12 18.72 -14.92
N LYS A 36 -30.72 17.68 -15.67
CA LYS A 36 -29.67 16.72 -15.30
C LYS A 36 -28.54 16.70 -16.31
N LEU A 37 -27.42 16.10 -15.92
CA LEU A 37 -26.34 15.73 -16.81
C LEU A 37 -26.50 14.27 -17.21
N LYS A 38 -26.33 13.95 -18.50
CA LYS A 38 -26.30 12.57 -19.02
C LYS A 38 -24.86 12.17 -19.35
N TYR A 39 -24.52 10.92 -19.05
CA TYR A 39 -23.25 10.33 -19.46
C TYR A 39 -23.40 8.82 -19.59
N SER A 40 -22.71 8.21 -20.55
CA SER A 40 -22.78 6.76 -20.77
C SER A 40 -21.67 6.03 -20.04
N ASP A 41 -21.99 4.90 -19.40
CA ASP A 41 -20.97 4.00 -18.87
C ASP A 41 -20.23 3.25 -20.00
N SER A 42 -19.23 2.44 -19.64
CA SER A 42 -18.43 1.66 -20.59
C SER A 42 -19.23 0.59 -21.37
N LYS A 43 -20.48 0.32 -20.98
CA LYS A 43 -21.38 -0.63 -21.64
C LYS A 43 -22.47 0.10 -22.47
N GLY A 44 -22.41 1.43 -22.53
CA GLY A 44 -23.40 2.25 -23.22
C GLY A 44 -24.68 2.52 -22.44
N ASN A 45 -24.73 2.16 -21.14
CA ASN A 45 -25.88 2.49 -20.31
C ASN A 45 -25.87 3.98 -19.98
N LEU A 46 -26.99 4.66 -20.24
CA LEU A 46 -27.16 6.07 -19.92
C LEU A 46 -27.39 6.25 -18.42
N LEU A 47 -26.56 7.09 -17.81
CA LEU A 47 -26.65 7.51 -16.42
C LEU A 47 -26.99 8.99 -16.35
N TYR A 48 -27.70 9.38 -15.29
CA TYR A 48 -28.14 10.76 -15.06
C TYR A 48 -27.64 11.27 -13.72
N PHE A 49 -27.05 12.46 -13.73
CA PHE A 49 -26.42 13.10 -12.58
C PHE A 49 -27.10 14.44 -12.33
N ASP A 50 -27.40 14.72 -11.08
CA ASP A 50 -27.92 16.02 -10.65
C ASP A 50 -26.76 16.95 -10.32
N TYR A 51 -26.96 18.25 -10.46
CA TYR A 51 -25.96 19.24 -10.05
C TYR A 51 -26.61 20.47 -9.43
N ASN A 52 -25.89 21.14 -8.54
CA ASN A 52 -26.30 22.39 -7.92
C ASN A 52 -25.14 23.38 -7.94
N ILE A 53 -25.43 24.65 -8.23
CA ILE A 53 -24.43 25.71 -8.33
C ILE A 53 -24.78 26.83 -7.36
N ILE A 54 -23.89 27.09 -6.42
CA ILE A 54 -23.98 28.20 -5.46
C ILE A 54 -22.81 29.15 -5.75
N LYS A 55 -23.13 30.42 -6.05
CA LYS A 55 -22.10 31.45 -6.21
C LYS A 55 -21.61 31.87 -4.82
N TYR A 56 -20.28 31.88 -4.65
CA TYR A 56 -19.62 32.31 -3.44
C TYR A 56 -18.53 33.31 -3.81
N ASP A 57 -18.78 34.59 -3.57
CA ASP A 57 -17.90 35.69 -3.98
C ASP A 57 -17.56 35.62 -5.50
N THR A 58 -16.28 35.45 -5.84
CA THR A 58 -15.74 35.34 -7.20
C THR A 58 -15.66 33.90 -7.70
N SER A 59 -16.14 32.94 -6.91
CA SER A 59 -16.05 31.50 -7.15
C SER A 59 -17.43 30.85 -7.22
N LEU A 60 -17.46 29.60 -7.69
CA LEU A 60 -18.65 28.74 -7.68
C LEU A 60 -18.39 27.51 -6.84
N HIS A 61 -19.22 27.29 -5.83
CA HIS A 61 -19.35 25.97 -5.24
C HIS A 61 -20.34 25.16 -6.08
N VAL A 62 -19.86 24.07 -6.65
CA VAL A 62 -20.67 23.17 -7.49
C VAL A 62 -20.69 21.79 -6.86
N THR A 63 -21.88 21.30 -6.61
CA THR A 63 -22.13 19.95 -6.07
C THR A 63 -22.71 19.09 -7.17
N PHE A 64 -22.04 18.00 -7.53
CA PHE A 64 -22.55 16.97 -8.42
C PHE A 64 -23.05 15.79 -7.60
N THR A 65 -24.21 15.24 -7.96
CA THR A 65 -24.86 14.15 -7.23
C THR A 65 -25.26 13.02 -8.16
N TYR A 66 -25.02 11.79 -7.72
CA TYR A 66 -25.60 10.58 -8.31
C TYR A 66 -26.48 9.87 -7.27
N ASP A 67 -27.78 9.85 -7.52
CA ASP A 67 -28.75 9.14 -6.69
C ASP A 67 -29.08 7.77 -7.30
N THR A 68 -28.76 6.70 -6.57
CA THR A 68 -29.09 5.33 -6.99
C THR A 68 -29.92 4.60 -5.93
N LYS A 69 -30.88 3.80 -6.40
CA LYS A 69 -31.71 2.94 -5.53
C LYS A 69 -30.90 1.78 -4.93
N LYS A 70 -29.77 1.41 -5.56
CA LYS A 70 -28.89 0.30 -5.16
C LYS A 70 -27.52 0.84 -4.74
N ARG A 71 -26.62 -0.03 -4.29
CA ARG A 71 -25.20 0.34 -4.13
C ARG A 71 -24.60 0.62 -5.51
N MET A 72 -23.82 1.69 -5.62
CA MET A 72 -23.15 2.05 -6.87
C MET A 72 -22.14 0.98 -7.27
N THR A 73 -22.09 0.70 -8.56
CA THR A 73 -21.17 -0.25 -9.17
C THR A 73 -19.88 0.46 -9.59
N LEU A 74 -18.82 -0.32 -9.82
CA LEU A 74 -17.54 0.22 -10.31
C LEU A 74 -17.70 0.94 -11.65
N ALA A 75 -18.57 0.43 -12.54
CA ALA A 75 -18.83 1.04 -13.85
C ALA A 75 -19.50 2.42 -13.70
N GLU A 76 -20.46 2.55 -12.79
CA GLU A 76 -21.11 3.85 -12.51
C GLU A 76 -20.12 4.85 -11.90
N VAL A 77 -19.28 4.43 -10.93
CA VAL A 77 -18.24 5.31 -10.35
C VAL A 77 -17.26 5.79 -11.41
N ARG A 78 -16.82 4.90 -12.31
CA ARG A 78 -15.98 5.26 -13.46
C ARG A 78 -16.64 6.29 -14.36
N ALA A 79 -17.91 6.07 -14.73
CA ALA A 79 -18.64 7.00 -15.56
C ALA A 79 -18.77 8.37 -14.88
N PHE A 80 -19.04 8.39 -13.57
CA PHE A 80 -19.14 9.63 -12.81
C PHE A 80 -17.80 10.38 -12.77
N GLN A 81 -16.69 9.71 -12.46
CA GLN A 81 -15.35 10.33 -12.49
C GLN A 81 -15.00 10.85 -13.89
N ASN A 82 -15.32 10.10 -14.95
CA ASN A 82 -15.03 10.50 -16.33
C ASN A 82 -15.81 11.74 -16.74
N LEU A 83 -17.12 11.80 -16.44
CA LEU A 83 -17.94 12.99 -16.66
C LEU A 83 -17.33 14.22 -15.98
N LEU A 84 -16.98 14.10 -14.69
CA LEU A 84 -16.40 15.22 -13.93
C LEU A 84 -15.03 15.62 -14.47
N ARG A 85 -14.20 14.66 -14.91
CA ARG A 85 -12.93 14.93 -15.56
C ARG A 85 -13.11 15.72 -16.86
N GLU A 86 -14.07 15.34 -17.70
CA GLU A 86 -14.36 16.05 -18.95
C GLU A 86 -14.87 17.48 -18.69
N ILE A 87 -15.78 17.66 -17.72
CA ILE A 87 -16.26 18.98 -17.28
C ILE A 87 -15.07 19.84 -16.81
N ASN A 88 -14.18 19.29 -15.98
CA ASN A 88 -13.01 20.00 -15.46
C ASN A 88 -12.01 20.37 -16.56
N ILE A 89 -11.79 19.49 -17.55
CA ILE A 89 -10.95 19.79 -18.71
C ILE A 89 -11.54 20.95 -19.51
N LYS A 90 -12.86 20.96 -19.74
CA LYS A 90 -13.54 22.06 -20.43
C LYS A 90 -13.48 23.37 -19.66
N ALA A 91 -13.77 23.34 -18.36
CA ALA A 91 -13.64 24.50 -17.49
C ALA A 91 -12.21 25.08 -17.56
N SER A 92 -11.18 24.24 -17.51
CA SER A 92 -9.79 24.66 -17.63
C SER A 92 -9.46 25.31 -18.98
N LYS A 93 -10.00 24.81 -20.09
CA LYS A 93 -9.89 25.45 -21.42
C LYS A 93 -10.53 26.85 -21.43
N SER A 94 -11.61 27.02 -20.68
CA SER A 94 -12.28 28.30 -20.44
C SER A 94 -11.64 29.13 -19.31
N ARG A 95 -10.39 28.85 -18.93
CA ARG A 95 -9.59 29.54 -17.90
C ARG A 95 -10.14 29.43 -16.47
N ILE A 96 -11.05 28.51 -16.22
CA ILE A 96 -11.60 28.18 -14.90
C ILE A 96 -10.79 27.01 -14.31
N SER A 97 -10.21 27.20 -13.13
CA SER A 97 -9.64 26.13 -12.31
C SER A 97 -10.69 25.52 -11.40
N SER A 98 -10.44 24.29 -10.94
CA SER A 98 -11.20 23.65 -9.88
C SER A 98 -10.31 23.16 -8.75
N SER A 99 -10.85 23.15 -7.54
CA SER A 99 -10.33 22.43 -6.38
C SER A 99 -11.42 21.53 -5.83
N THR A 100 -11.11 20.27 -5.59
CA THR A 100 -12.06 19.33 -5.01
C THR A 100 -12.20 19.59 -3.52
N LEU A 101 -13.43 19.79 -3.06
CA LEU A 101 -13.75 19.99 -1.64
C LEU A 101 -14.14 18.66 -0.97
N PHE A 102 -14.84 17.81 -1.72
CA PHE A 102 -15.30 16.51 -1.26
C PHE A 102 -15.45 15.54 -2.44
N ASP A 103 -14.98 14.30 -2.30
CA ASP A 103 -15.10 13.27 -3.34
C ASP A 103 -15.52 11.91 -2.76
N SER A 104 -16.81 11.61 -2.86
CA SER A 104 -17.33 10.30 -2.47
C SER A 104 -16.94 9.17 -3.44
N ASN A 105 -16.49 9.45 -4.67
CA ASN A 105 -15.97 8.43 -5.58
C ASN A 105 -14.66 7.86 -5.01
N SER A 106 -13.77 8.73 -4.53
CA SER A 106 -12.56 8.30 -3.83
C SER A 106 -12.88 7.46 -2.58
N LEU A 107 -13.89 7.85 -1.80
CA LEU A 107 -14.34 7.07 -0.64
C LEU A 107 -14.85 5.66 -1.03
N PHE A 108 -15.50 5.51 -2.18
CA PHE A 108 -15.91 4.21 -2.69
C PHE A 108 -14.70 3.27 -2.90
N PHE A 109 -13.60 3.80 -3.44
CA PHE A 109 -12.38 3.05 -3.65
C PHE A 109 -11.66 2.72 -2.35
N TYR A 110 -11.54 3.68 -1.42
CA TYR A 110 -10.86 3.46 -0.13
C TYR A 110 -11.48 2.31 0.66
N LYS A 111 -12.81 2.24 0.71
CA LYS A 111 -13.54 1.16 1.40
C LYS A 111 -13.21 -0.24 0.86
N LYS A 112 -12.75 -0.34 -0.39
CA LYS A 112 -12.36 -1.59 -1.04
C LYS A 112 -10.85 -1.83 -0.95
N LEU A 113 -10.04 -0.79 -1.03
CA LEU A 113 -8.58 -0.90 -0.96
C LEU A 113 -8.06 -1.14 0.45
N LEU A 114 -8.66 -0.51 1.47
CA LEU A 114 -8.17 -0.57 2.84
C LEU A 114 -8.03 -2.01 3.37
N PRO A 115 -9.03 -2.92 3.21
CA PRO A 115 -8.86 -4.30 3.62
C PRO A 115 -7.74 -5.05 2.87
N LEU A 116 -7.52 -4.72 1.59
CA LEU A 116 -6.45 -5.32 0.79
C LEU A 116 -5.07 -4.83 1.23
N LEU A 117 -4.93 -3.54 1.52
CA LEU A 117 -3.71 -2.96 2.07
C LEU A 117 -3.35 -3.60 3.41
N HIS A 118 -4.33 -3.71 4.33
CA HIS A 118 -4.11 -4.40 5.61
C HIS A 118 -3.70 -5.85 5.42
N LYS A 119 -4.38 -6.59 4.54
CA LYS A 119 -4.04 -7.99 4.28
C LYS A 119 -2.63 -8.12 3.70
N TYR A 120 -2.23 -7.24 2.78
CA TYR A 120 -0.89 -7.22 2.24
C TYR A 120 0.17 -6.98 3.33
N GLU A 121 0.02 -5.94 4.15
CA GLU A 121 0.94 -5.63 5.25
C GLU A 121 1.00 -6.75 6.30
N TRP A 122 -0.12 -7.39 6.62
CA TRP A 122 -0.14 -8.55 7.51
C TRP A 122 0.59 -9.75 6.90
N SER A 123 0.37 -10.02 5.62
CA SER A 123 1.02 -11.15 4.94
C SER A 123 2.53 -10.94 4.85
N LEU A 124 2.97 -9.70 4.64
CA LEU A 124 4.38 -9.32 4.64
C LEU A 124 5.01 -9.53 6.02
N ARG A 125 4.39 -8.99 7.08
CA ARG A 125 4.87 -9.15 8.46
C ARG A 125 4.96 -10.61 8.88
N LYS A 126 3.94 -11.41 8.58
CA LYS A 126 3.93 -12.85 8.86
C LYS A 126 5.15 -13.55 8.27
N LEU A 127 5.47 -13.22 7.01
CA LEU A 127 6.59 -13.84 6.33
C LEU A 127 7.93 -13.38 6.91
N ILE A 128 8.07 -12.10 7.25
CA ILE A 128 9.28 -11.58 7.90
C ILE A 128 9.50 -12.26 9.27
N TYR A 129 8.46 -12.31 10.12
CA TYR A 129 8.53 -12.99 11.41
C TYR A 129 8.84 -14.49 11.31
N LEU A 130 8.58 -15.11 10.16
CA LEU A 130 8.89 -16.52 9.92
C LEU A 130 10.33 -16.71 9.43
N LEU A 131 10.76 -15.89 8.47
CA LEU A 131 12.04 -16.07 7.79
C LEU A 131 13.21 -15.45 8.55
N ALA A 132 13.05 -14.26 9.12
CA ALA A 132 14.15 -13.54 9.74
C ALA A 132 14.73 -14.26 10.98
N PRO A 133 13.92 -14.76 11.94
CA PRO A 133 14.47 -15.53 13.07
C PRO A 133 15.10 -16.86 12.66
N THR A 134 14.60 -17.46 11.57
CA THR A 134 15.16 -18.70 11.02
C THR A 134 16.55 -18.48 10.42
N TYR A 135 16.78 -17.33 9.79
CA TYR A 135 18.04 -17.00 9.14
C TYR A 135 19.07 -16.32 10.07
N PHE A 136 18.63 -15.46 10.99
CA PHE A 136 19.51 -14.66 11.86
C PHE A 136 19.54 -15.12 13.33
N SER A 137 18.83 -16.19 13.69
CA SER A 137 18.66 -16.69 15.07
C SER A 137 17.90 -15.74 16.02
N LYS A 138 18.06 -15.91 17.33
CA LYS A 138 17.20 -15.29 18.37
C LYS A 138 17.28 -13.76 18.40
N ASP A 139 18.39 -13.16 17.99
CA ASP A 139 18.63 -11.71 18.01
C ASP A 139 18.39 -11.03 16.65
N TRP A 140 17.58 -11.65 15.78
CA TRP A 140 17.32 -11.17 14.41
C TRP A 140 16.90 -9.70 14.29
N VAL A 141 16.26 -9.13 15.32
CA VAL A 141 15.86 -7.72 15.35
C VAL A 141 17.08 -6.82 15.25
N ASP A 142 18.07 -7.03 16.12
CA ASP A 142 19.30 -6.24 16.15
C ASP A 142 20.16 -6.51 14.90
N SER A 143 20.04 -7.70 14.31
CA SER A 143 20.75 -8.07 13.09
C SER A 143 20.13 -7.50 11.80
N THR A 144 18.84 -7.12 11.80
CA THR A 144 18.12 -6.76 10.57
C THR A 144 17.43 -5.40 10.59
N ILE A 145 17.31 -4.74 11.74
CA ILE A 145 16.68 -3.43 11.86
C ILE A 145 17.71 -2.44 12.40
N SER A 146 17.95 -1.35 11.67
CA SER A 146 18.95 -0.35 12.04
C SER A 146 18.62 0.34 13.36
N ALA A 147 19.68 0.78 14.06
CA ALA A 147 19.53 1.54 15.30
C ALA A 147 18.78 2.85 15.06
N GLU A 148 18.95 3.46 13.88
CA GLU A 148 18.20 4.63 13.45
C GLU A 148 16.70 4.33 13.36
N THR A 149 16.29 3.26 12.67
CA THR A 149 14.88 2.88 12.56
C THR A 149 14.26 2.59 13.93
N ILE A 150 14.97 1.87 14.81
CA ILE A 150 14.51 1.62 16.19
C ILE A 150 14.34 2.95 16.94
N SER A 151 15.27 3.89 16.80
CA SER A 151 15.20 5.21 17.43
C SER A 151 13.98 6.00 16.94
N GLN A 152 13.74 6.03 15.63
CA GLN A 152 12.58 6.69 15.03
C GLN A 152 11.26 6.07 15.49
N ILE A 153 11.20 4.74 15.64
CA ILE A 153 10.04 4.03 16.18
C ILE A 153 9.81 4.41 17.66
N LYS A 154 10.87 4.47 18.47
CA LYS A 154 10.79 4.89 19.88
C LYS A 154 10.29 6.34 20.01
N GLU A 155 10.72 7.23 19.14
CA GLU A 155 10.26 8.63 19.12
C GLU A 155 8.77 8.72 18.77
N LYS A 156 8.34 8.03 17.69
CA LYS A 156 6.93 7.99 17.26
C LYS A 156 6.01 7.40 18.33
N SER A 157 6.50 6.46 19.14
CA SER A 157 5.75 5.78 20.20
C SER A 157 5.85 6.43 21.57
N ARG A 158 6.48 7.62 21.69
CA ARG A 158 6.68 8.33 22.96
C ARG A 158 7.39 7.45 24.01
N GLY A 159 8.33 6.61 23.57
CA GLY A 159 9.13 5.74 24.42
C GLY A 159 8.51 4.37 24.74
N ASN A 160 7.29 4.07 24.27
CA ASN A 160 6.66 2.76 24.47
C ASN A 160 6.96 1.81 23.30
N LEU A 161 8.14 1.20 23.31
CA LEU A 161 8.53 0.20 22.31
C LEU A 161 7.92 -1.17 22.67
N ASP A 162 7.09 -1.71 21.77
CA ASP A 162 6.64 -3.10 21.83
C ASP A 162 7.63 -3.95 21.03
N SER A 163 8.57 -4.60 21.73
CA SER A 163 9.59 -5.47 21.10
C SER A 163 8.97 -6.67 20.41
N ASP A 164 7.88 -7.20 20.95
CA ASP A 164 7.24 -8.43 20.48
C ASP A 164 6.48 -8.14 19.17
N ASN A 165 5.95 -6.92 19.03
CA ASN A 165 5.21 -6.47 17.86
C ASN A 165 5.90 -5.34 17.07
N LEU A 166 7.24 -5.31 17.09
CA LEU A 166 8.03 -4.23 16.48
C LEU A 166 7.63 -3.93 15.03
N LEU A 167 7.41 -4.97 14.20
CA LEU A 167 7.03 -4.77 12.80
C LEU A 167 5.65 -4.09 12.65
N GLN A 168 4.80 -4.06 13.67
CA GLN A 168 3.55 -3.31 13.64
C GLN A 168 3.76 -1.79 13.72
N MET A 169 4.93 -1.36 14.15
CA MET A 169 5.30 0.05 14.27
C MET A 169 6.01 0.58 13.02
N MET A 170 6.34 -0.31 12.09
CA MET A 170 6.93 0.00 10.78
C MET A 170 5.84 0.34 9.76
N ASP A 171 6.15 1.26 8.87
CA ASP A 171 5.33 1.55 7.70
C ASP A 171 5.87 0.87 6.42
N LEU A 172 5.15 1.03 5.30
CA LEU A 172 5.56 0.43 4.02
C LEU A 172 6.86 0.99 3.45
N TYR A 173 7.30 2.19 3.87
CA TYR A 173 8.61 2.70 3.51
C TYR A 173 9.69 1.93 4.28
N ASP A 174 9.49 1.76 5.59
CA ASP A 174 10.41 0.99 6.42
C ASP A 174 10.57 -0.45 5.90
N PHE A 175 9.47 -1.10 5.47
CA PHE A 175 9.54 -2.42 4.85
C PHE A 175 10.21 -2.43 3.47
N GLU A 176 10.11 -1.36 2.68
CA GLU A 176 10.78 -1.25 1.38
C GLU A 176 12.31 -1.25 1.58
N GLU A 177 12.79 -0.44 2.51
CA GLU A 177 14.22 -0.39 2.86
C GLU A 177 14.70 -1.70 3.50
N TYR A 178 13.92 -2.26 4.43
CA TYR A 178 14.24 -3.52 5.10
C TYR A 178 14.43 -4.68 4.11
N LEU A 179 13.54 -4.81 3.13
CA LEU A 179 13.55 -5.93 2.20
C LEU A 179 14.52 -5.74 1.03
N PHE A 180 14.61 -4.52 0.49
CA PHE A 180 15.29 -4.28 -0.79
C PHE A 180 16.56 -3.43 -0.65
N GLY A 181 16.85 -2.86 0.52
CA GLY A 181 18.09 -2.15 0.75
C GLY A 181 19.28 -3.10 0.68
N GLU A 182 20.29 -2.76 -0.13
CA GLU A 182 21.60 -3.41 -0.12
C GLU A 182 22.33 -3.01 1.18
N ASN A 183 21.95 -3.65 2.28
CA ASN A 183 22.37 -3.30 3.64
C ASN A 183 23.27 -4.37 4.25
N TYR A 184 23.43 -5.53 3.61
CA TYR A 184 24.03 -6.72 4.21
C TYR A 184 25.23 -7.24 3.42
N ILE A 185 26.22 -7.77 4.12
CA ILE A 185 27.34 -8.55 3.58
C ILE A 185 27.51 -9.83 4.39
N LYS A 186 28.04 -10.88 3.78
CA LYS A 186 28.51 -12.07 4.47
C LYS A 186 30.00 -11.96 4.68
N VAL A 187 30.45 -12.33 5.88
CA VAL A 187 31.87 -12.45 6.23
C VAL A 187 32.11 -13.90 6.61
N SER A 188 32.88 -14.61 5.79
CA SER A 188 33.17 -16.03 6.00
C SER A 188 34.61 -16.22 6.44
N GLY A 189 34.79 -16.73 7.67
CA GLY A 189 36.04 -17.22 8.24
C GLY A 189 35.87 -18.69 8.67
N ASP A 190 36.02 -18.98 9.96
CA ASP A 190 35.68 -20.30 10.54
C ASP A 190 34.16 -20.54 10.60
N GLU A 191 33.37 -19.48 10.80
CA GLU A 191 31.91 -19.46 10.71
C GLU A 191 31.45 -18.37 9.71
N GLU A 192 30.21 -18.47 9.21
CA GLU A 192 29.62 -17.46 8.30
C GLU A 192 28.76 -16.49 9.11
N ASP A 193 29.20 -15.23 9.19
CA ASP A 193 28.45 -14.17 9.84
C ASP A 193 27.78 -13.24 8.82
N VAL A 194 26.60 -12.75 9.17
CA VAL A 194 25.88 -11.75 8.38
C VAL A 194 25.93 -10.41 9.08
N ILE A 195 26.38 -9.41 8.35
CA ILE A 195 26.65 -8.08 8.87
C ILE A 195 25.81 -7.04 8.12
N MET A 196 25.07 -6.23 8.87
CA MET A 196 24.47 -5.00 8.37
C MET A 196 25.54 -3.90 8.27
N TYR A 197 26.28 -3.87 7.16
CA TYR A 197 27.56 -3.14 7.07
C TYR A 197 27.42 -1.63 7.16
N LYS A 198 26.26 -1.06 6.84
CA LYS A 198 25.99 0.38 6.97
C LYS A 198 25.93 0.87 8.42
N GLU A 199 25.75 -0.04 9.38
CA GLU A 199 25.73 0.25 10.82
C GLU A 199 27.11 0.04 11.48
N ILE A 200 28.10 -0.45 10.73
CA ILE A 200 29.44 -0.71 11.26
C ILE A 200 30.38 0.46 10.94
N GLU A 201 31.18 0.85 11.94
CA GLU A 201 32.30 1.77 11.76
C GLU A 201 33.27 1.26 10.69
N ILE A 202 33.65 2.12 9.75
CA ILE A 202 34.42 1.73 8.56
C ILE A 202 35.78 1.10 8.93
N GLU A 203 36.35 1.46 10.07
CA GLU A 203 37.59 0.93 10.62
C GLU A 203 37.47 -0.56 10.97
N LYS A 204 36.31 -1.02 11.48
CA LYS A 204 36.07 -2.44 11.76
C LYS A 204 35.92 -3.23 10.47
N VAL A 205 35.23 -2.68 9.47
CA VAL A 205 35.11 -3.29 8.13
C VAL A 205 36.49 -3.44 7.48
N ILE A 206 37.32 -2.40 7.55
CA ILE A 206 38.69 -2.43 7.05
C ILE A 206 39.53 -3.47 7.80
N ALA A 207 39.39 -3.60 9.12
CA ALA A 207 40.10 -4.62 9.89
C ALA A 207 39.76 -6.04 9.43
N PHE A 208 38.48 -6.34 9.16
CA PHE A 208 38.07 -7.63 8.57
C PHE A 208 38.73 -7.88 7.21
N VAL A 209 38.74 -6.88 6.33
CA VAL A 209 39.33 -6.97 4.97
C VAL A 209 40.85 -7.15 5.02
N VAL A 210 41.54 -6.36 5.86
CA VAL A 210 43.01 -6.24 5.89
C VAL A 210 43.68 -7.43 6.59
N SER A 211 42.98 -8.07 7.53
CA SER A 211 43.49 -9.29 8.19
C SER A 211 43.72 -10.45 7.22
N GLY A 212 43.05 -10.47 6.06
CA GLY A 212 43.21 -11.50 5.03
C GLY A 212 42.66 -12.88 5.41
N GLU A 213 42.08 -13.01 6.60
CA GLU A 213 41.54 -14.27 7.15
C GLU A 213 40.07 -14.49 6.78
N PHE A 214 39.40 -13.47 6.24
CA PHE A 214 37.98 -13.51 5.95
C PHE A 214 37.69 -13.21 4.48
N THR A 215 36.70 -13.91 3.93
CA THR A 215 36.14 -13.59 2.62
C THR A 215 34.84 -12.81 2.79
N ILE A 216 34.66 -11.76 1.98
CA ILE A 216 33.52 -10.84 2.09
C ILE A 216 32.69 -10.91 0.81
N SER A 217 31.38 -11.07 0.94
CA SER A 217 30.46 -11.08 -0.20
C SER A 217 30.27 -9.69 -0.80
N LYS A 218 29.65 -9.63 -1.97
CA LYS A 218 29.05 -8.38 -2.43
C LYS A 218 27.90 -7.98 -1.50
N PRO A 219 27.60 -6.69 -1.37
CA PRO A 219 26.38 -6.22 -0.72
C PRO A 219 25.14 -6.86 -1.35
N TYR A 220 24.16 -7.19 -0.52
CA TYR A 220 22.90 -7.79 -0.94
C TYR A 220 21.73 -7.29 -0.09
N SER A 221 20.52 -7.49 -0.61
CA SER A 221 19.26 -7.25 0.09
C SER A 221 18.66 -8.51 0.69
N LEU A 222 17.87 -8.39 1.77
CA LEU A 222 17.19 -9.56 2.34
C LEU A 222 16.28 -10.25 1.32
N TRP A 223 15.72 -9.50 0.38
CA TRP A 223 14.90 -10.09 -0.68
C TRP A 223 15.70 -11.05 -1.55
N GLU A 224 16.87 -10.63 -2.00
CA GLU A 224 17.75 -11.43 -2.88
C GLU A 224 18.32 -12.66 -2.19
N GLU A 225 18.62 -12.56 -0.90
CA GLU A 225 19.24 -13.65 -0.18
C GLU A 225 18.21 -14.61 0.41
N ILE A 226 17.07 -14.11 0.91
CA ILE A 226 16.14 -14.89 1.72
C ILE A 226 14.80 -15.05 1.02
N PHE A 227 14.11 -13.96 0.68
CA PHE A 227 12.69 -14.03 0.31
C PHE A 227 12.46 -14.59 -1.11
N ASN A 228 13.37 -14.34 -2.05
CA ASN A 228 13.24 -14.84 -3.43
C ASN A 228 13.28 -16.38 -3.52
N GLN A 229 13.81 -17.06 -2.50
CA GLN A 229 13.85 -18.51 -2.42
C GLN A 229 12.44 -19.10 -2.23
N TYR A 230 11.55 -18.33 -1.59
CA TYR A 230 10.18 -18.75 -1.27
C TYR A 230 9.14 -18.14 -2.22
N ILE A 231 9.48 -16.99 -2.80
CA ILE A 231 8.59 -16.21 -3.64
C ILE A 231 9.23 -16.04 -5.02
N ASP A 232 8.67 -16.75 -5.99
CA ASP A 232 9.04 -16.64 -7.41
C ASP A 232 8.53 -15.31 -8.01
N ILE A 233 9.30 -14.24 -7.77
CA ILE A 233 9.11 -12.88 -8.30
C ILE A 233 10.47 -12.23 -8.56
N ASP A 234 10.58 -11.60 -9.72
CA ASP A 234 11.72 -10.74 -10.06
C ASP A 234 11.85 -9.56 -9.08
N LEU A 235 13.07 -9.29 -8.61
CA LEU A 235 13.36 -8.22 -7.65
C LEU A 235 12.87 -6.86 -8.14
N SER A 236 13.17 -6.50 -9.39
CA SER A 236 12.79 -5.20 -9.95
C SER A 236 11.28 -5.08 -10.07
N GLU A 237 10.58 -6.18 -10.37
CA GLU A 237 9.12 -6.21 -10.42
C GLU A 237 8.50 -5.91 -9.06
N ILE A 238 8.90 -6.62 -8.01
CA ILE A 238 8.31 -6.42 -6.68
C ILE A 238 8.66 -5.07 -6.09
N GLN A 239 9.90 -4.60 -6.25
CA GLN A 239 10.32 -3.31 -5.70
C GLN A 239 9.49 -2.17 -6.30
N ASN A 240 9.31 -2.17 -7.63
CA ASN A 240 8.47 -1.19 -8.32
C ASN A 240 7.00 -1.28 -7.90
N ASP A 241 6.46 -2.49 -7.78
CA ASP A 241 5.07 -2.68 -7.38
C ASP A 241 4.84 -2.31 -5.90
N MET A 242 5.81 -2.53 -5.01
CA MET A 242 5.74 -2.12 -3.61
C MET A 242 5.77 -0.59 -3.46
N GLN A 243 6.58 0.11 -4.27
CA GLN A 243 6.53 1.57 -4.36
C GLN A 243 5.15 2.08 -4.80
N LEU A 244 4.54 1.42 -5.78
CA LEU A 244 3.16 1.74 -6.20
C LEU A 244 2.18 1.51 -5.05
N ILE A 245 2.27 0.38 -4.35
CA ILE A 245 1.41 0.04 -3.22
C ILE A 245 1.57 1.07 -2.09
N ARG A 246 2.80 1.48 -1.75
CA ARG A 246 3.08 2.52 -0.75
C ARG A 246 2.46 3.86 -1.13
N LYS A 247 2.59 4.28 -2.40
CA LYS A 247 1.88 5.48 -2.91
C LYS A 247 0.37 5.33 -2.76
N GLY A 248 -0.18 4.16 -3.08
CA GLY A 248 -1.59 3.83 -2.89
C GLY A 248 -2.05 3.90 -1.43
N ARG A 249 -1.26 3.36 -0.49
CA ARG A 249 -1.50 3.46 0.96
C ARG A 249 -1.54 4.91 1.41
N ASN A 250 -0.61 5.74 0.96
CA ASN A 250 -0.58 7.16 1.29
C ASN A 250 -1.79 7.93 0.71
N ILE A 251 -2.27 7.56 -0.48
CA ILE A 251 -3.50 8.11 -1.05
C ILE A 251 -4.70 7.79 -0.14
N VAL A 252 -4.85 6.53 0.26
CA VAL A 252 -5.96 6.08 1.13
C VAL A 252 -5.85 6.69 2.53
N GLY A 253 -4.68 6.63 3.16
CA GLY A 253 -4.46 7.08 4.54
C GLY A 253 -4.59 8.60 4.73
N HIS A 254 -4.38 9.39 3.67
CA HIS A 254 -4.52 10.85 3.69
C HIS A 254 -5.76 11.35 2.93
N ASN A 255 -6.70 10.47 2.59
CA ASN A 255 -7.94 10.82 1.88
C ASN A 255 -7.70 11.65 0.59
N LYS A 256 -6.66 11.33 -0.18
CA LYS A 256 -6.34 12.01 -1.45
C LYS A 256 -7.12 11.42 -2.61
N GLU A 257 -7.51 12.24 -3.58
CA GLU A 257 -8.22 11.78 -4.78
C GLU A 257 -7.55 10.56 -5.43
N ILE A 258 -8.37 9.59 -5.84
CA ILE A 258 -7.93 8.38 -6.52
C ILE A 258 -8.80 8.10 -7.74
N SER A 259 -8.15 7.87 -8.89
CA SER A 259 -8.83 7.51 -10.11
C SER A 259 -9.14 6.01 -10.15
N SER A 260 -10.15 5.64 -10.93
CA SER A 260 -10.49 4.24 -11.16
C SER A 260 -9.34 3.39 -11.72
N GLU A 261 -8.50 3.96 -12.59
CA GLU A 261 -7.34 3.29 -13.18
C GLU A 261 -6.27 2.97 -12.13
N ILE A 262 -6.01 3.92 -11.21
CA ILE A 262 -5.10 3.71 -10.08
C ILE A 262 -5.67 2.64 -9.15
N TYR A 263 -6.97 2.72 -8.82
CA TYR A 263 -7.65 1.73 -8.00
C TYR A 263 -7.53 0.30 -8.56
N GLU A 264 -7.75 0.13 -9.86
CA GLU A 264 -7.65 -1.18 -10.53
C GLU A 264 -6.24 -1.73 -10.52
N THR A 265 -5.27 -0.87 -10.85
CA THR A 265 -3.86 -1.23 -10.85
C THR A 265 -3.45 -1.70 -9.45
N LEU A 266 -3.75 -0.92 -8.42
CA LEU A 266 -3.47 -1.26 -7.02
C LEU A 266 -4.17 -2.57 -6.61
N THR A 267 -5.46 -2.72 -6.93
CA THR A 267 -6.22 -3.94 -6.60
C THR A 267 -5.60 -5.18 -7.24
N LYS A 268 -5.16 -5.08 -8.50
CA LYS A 268 -4.49 -6.18 -9.20
C LYS A 268 -3.16 -6.54 -8.55
N ARG A 269 -2.32 -5.55 -8.22
CA ARG A 269 -1.02 -5.77 -7.56
C ARG A 269 -1.21 -6.35 -6.16
N LEU A 270 -2.06 -5.74 -5.34
CA LEU A 270 -2.34 -6.23 -3.98
C LEU A 270 -2.79 -7.68 -3.99
N ASN A 271 -3.77 -8.05 -4.81
CA ASN A 271 -4.23 -9.45 -4.88
C ASN A 271 -3.14 -10.42 -5.36
N LYS A 272 -2.29 -10.00 -6.31
CA LYS A 272 -1.14 -10.79 -6.77
C LYS A 272 -0.18 -11.08 -5.60
N TYR A 273 0.27 -10.05 -4.89
CA TYR A 273 1.26 -10.21 -3.83
C TYR A 273 0.69 -10.87 -2.59
N ILE A 274 -0.54 -10.55 -2.18
CA ILE A 274 -1.24 -11.26 -1.10
C ILE A 274 -1.24 -12.76 -1.39
N LYS A 275 -1.64 -13.17 -2.61
CA LYS A 275 -1.67 -14.59 -2.97
C LYS A 275 -0.27 -15.21 -2.92
N LYS A 276 0.76 -14.51 -3.42
CA LYS A 276 2.14 -15.03 -3.42
C LYS A 276 2.73 -15.15 -2.00
N LEU A 277 2.50 -14.15 -1.15
CA LEU A 277 2.90 -14.15 0.25
C LEU A 277 2.17 -15.27 1.03
N ASP A 278 0.85 -15.40 0.86
CA ASP A 278 0.06 -16.46 1.49
C ASP A 278 0.55 -17.86 1.05
N LEU A 279 0.87 -18.04 -0.25
CA LEU A 279 1.41 -19.30 -0.76
C LEU A 279 2.81 -19.61 -0.21
N ALA A 280 3.70 -18.62 -0.13
CA ALA A 280 5.03 -18.78 0.43
C ALA A 280 4.96 -19.16 1.91
N PHE A 281 4.12 -18.46 2.68
CA PHE A 281 3.87 -18.76 4.08
C PHE A 281 3.38 -20.22 4.25
N ASN A 282 2.37 -20.66 3.49
CA ASN A 282 1.87 -22.03 3.58
C ASN A 282 2.90 -23.08 3.17
N LYS A 283 3.70 -22.85 2.11
CA LYS A 283 4.77 -23.77 1.72
C LYS A 283 5.78 -23.98 2.85
N ILE A 284 6.12 -22.90 3.55
CA ILE A 284 7.01 -22.96 4.71
C ILE A 284 6.37 -23.79 5.82
N LEU A 285 5.11 -23.50 6.19
CA LEU A 285 4.39 -24.25 7.23
C LEU A 285 4.27 -25.76 6.92
N ASP A 286 3.98 -26.11 5.67
CA ASP A 286 3.77 -27.50 5.24
C ASP A 286 5.08 -28.31 5.16
N GLY A 287 6.25 -27.69 5.41
CA GLY A 287 7.55 -28.33 5.31
C GLY A 287 7.91 -28.76 3.87
N ASN A 288 7.15 -28.31 2.88
CA ASN A 288 7.42 -28.46 1.44
C ASN A 288 8.42 -27.40 0.94
N VAL A 289 9.43 -27.16 1.76
CA VAL A 289 10.61 -26.36 1.45
C VAL A 289 11.78 -27.32 1.36
N ASP A 290 12.65 -27.13 0.37
CA ASP A 290 13.87 -27.92 0.26
C ASP A 290 14.67 -27.77 1.57
N ARG A 291 14.73 -28.86 2.37
CA ARG A 291 15.32 -28.85 3.72
C ARG A 291 16.81 -28.51 3.71
N ASN A 292 17.44 -28.48 2.54
CA ASN A 292 18.82 -28.04 2.36
C ASN A 292 18.97 -26.50 2.40
N LEU A 293 17.89 -25.73 2.28
CA LEU A 293 17.88 -24.26 2.43
C LEU A 293 17.75 -23.82 3.91
N ILE A 294 17.39 -24.74 4.80
CA ILE A 294 17.27 -24.51 6.23
C ILE A 294 18.57 -24.98 6.88
N LYS A 295 19.63 -24.16 6.82
CA LYS A 295 20.79 -24.37 7.69
C LYS A 295 20.37 -24.03 9.12
N GLU A 296 20.31 -25.06 9.96
CA GLU A 296 20.26 -25.07 11.43
C GLU A 296 19.49 -23.94 12.13
N SER A 297 18.16 -23.97 12.04
CA SER A 297 17.28 -23.40 13.07
C SER A 297 15.96 -24.17 13.15
N ASN A 298 16.06 -25.51 13.18
CA ASN A 298 14.89 -26.38 13.30
C ASN A 298 14.14 -26.16 14.62
N ASP A 299 14.81 -25.76 15.70
CA ASP A 299 14.20 -25.69 17.03
C ASP A 299 13.30 -24.45 17.19
N ILE A 300 13.73 -23.27 16.74
CA ILE A 300 12.93 -22.03 16.82
C ILE A 300 11.73 -22.11 15.86
N PHE A 301 11.94 -22.68 14.67
CA PHE A 301 10.87 -22.92 13.70
C PHE A 301 9.81 -23.88 14.25
N ASN A 302 10.24 -24.98 14.89
CA ASN A 302 9.34 -25.94 15.51
C ASN A 302 8.60 -25.34 16.71
N ASP A 303 9.23 -24.46 17.50
CA ASP A 303 8.58 -23.77 18.62
C ASP A 303 7.47 -22.83 18.13
N TYR A 304 7.75 -21.98 17.11
CA TYR A 304 6.75 -21.11 16.49
C TYR A 304 5.58 -21.91 15.90
N LEU A 305 5.87 -22.99 15.15
CA LEU A 305 4.84 -23.88 14.63
C LEU A 305 4.00 -24.50 15.75
N SER A 306 4.65 -24.95 16.83
CA SER A 306 3.95 -25.57 17.96
C SER A 306 2.99 -24.60 18.64
N GLU A 307 3.35 -23.33 18.79
CA GLU A 307 2.48 -22.30 19.35
C GLU A 307 1.33 -21.90 18.40
N TYR A 308 1.60 -21.84 17.09
CA TYR A 308 0.58 -21.59 16.08
C TYR A 308 -0.47 -22.72 16.02
N PHE A 309 -0.03 -23.99 16.09
CA PHE A 309 -0.97 -25.12 16.15
C PHE A 309 -1.75 -25.17 17.47
N LYS A 310 -1.11 -24.88 18.61
CA LYS A 310 -1.79 -24.79 19.91
C LYS A 310 -2.88 -23.70 19.95
N SER A 311 -2.61 -22.54 19.34
CA SER A 311 -3.56 -21.41 19.30
C SER A 311 -4.70 -21.61 18.30
N SER A 312 -4.45 -22.30 17.18
CA SER A 312 -5.49 -22.63 16.20
C SER A 312 -6.45 -23.74 16.67
N ASP A 313 -5.98 -24.72 17.44
CA ASP A 313 -6.84 -25.73 18.09
C ASP A 313 -7.80 -25.10 19.11
N HIS A 314 -7.37 -24.03 19.79
CA HIS A 314 -8.22 -23.30 20.74
C HIS A 314 -9.36 -22.53 20.05
N LEU A 315 -9.12 -22.02 18.83
CA LEU A 315 -10.13 -21.37 17.98
C LEU A 315 -11.12 -22.39 17.40
N PHE A 316 -10.66 -23.58 17.02
CA PHE A 316 -11.55 -24.66 16.56
C PHE A 316 -12.43 -25.23 17.68
N ASN A 317 -11.93 -25.31 18.92
CA ASN A 317 -12.72 -25.78 20.07
C ASN A 317 -13.77 -24.77 20.55
N LEU A 318 -13.51 -23.46 20.43
CA LEU A 318 -14.52 -22.42 20.69
C LEU A 318 -15.67 -22.43 19.66
N SER A 319 -15.44 -22.92 18.44
CA SER A 319 -16.47 -23.06 17.41
C SER A 319 -17.41 -24.26 17.64
N LYS A 320 -17.00 -25.25 18.43
CA LYS A 320 -17.79 -26.45 18.75
C LYS A 320 -18.61 -26.33 20.04
N SER A 321 -18.32 -25.35 20.90
CA SER A 321 -19.05 -25.14 22.16
C SER A 321 -20.27 -24.22 22.05
N THR A 322 -20.69 -23.85 20.83
CA THR A 322 -21.86 -22.97 20.59
C THR A 322 -22.89 -23.62 19.65
N ILE A 323 -23.28 -24.86 19.94
CA ILE A 323 -24.51 -25.47 19.40
C ILE A 323 -25.36 -25.95 20.57
#